data_AF-A0A8J2QPJ9-F1
#
_entry.id   AF-A0A8J2QPJ9-F1
#
_cell.length_a   1.000
_cell.length_b   1.000
_cell.length_c   1.000
_cell.angle_alpha   90.00
_cell.angle_beta   90.00
_cell.angle_gamma   90.00
#
_symmetry.space_group_name_H-M   'P 1'
#
loop_
_entity.id
_entity.type
_entity.pdbx_description
1 polymer ?
#
loop_
_entity_poly.entity_id
_entity_poly.type
_entity_poly.pdbx_seq_one_letter_code
_entity_poly.pdbx_strand_id
1 'polypeptide(L)'
;MCAKNLLVAHANVYHLYNNEFRKVQGGQLGITISSAWYEPESEKDVKAAEDVIQFEMGIYANPIFSESGDFPSVVKERIAAKSKEQGFPRSRLPQFTPEEIDLIKGSFDFFGLNHYTTYMVYKNESVYGHYSSPSFNDDIEVITYQDSSWHSGASLWMKSVPWGFYKLLTKIREDFNNPPVYITENGFSTRGGLIDDDRVKNYRTYIDSMLDAIEDGSDIRGYAAWSLMDNFEWVMGYSERFGLYEVDYDSPERTRTPRKSAYLYKEMLRTRTLDYHYEPDMSLGMNVCYHTNPQSSQGPSYSVSGYGDYLCAKNLLVAHANVYHLYNNEFRKDQGSQIGITMSAPWAEPESEKDMEAAEDAMQFERVPWGFYKLLTKIREDYNNPPVYITENGFSTRGGLIDDDRIKYYRTYFDAMLDAIEDGSDIRVYAAWSLMDNFEWKRGYSERFGLYEVDYESPERTRTPRKSAYVYKEMLRTRTLDYHYEPDMSLGMNVDDN
;
A
#
# COMPACT_ATOMS: atom_id res chain seq x y z
N MET A 1 5.53 -29.40 25.87
CA MET A 1 6.94 -28.96 25.77
C MET A 1 7.06 -27.69 24.93
N CYS A 2 6.56 -27.68 23.69
CA CYS A 2 6.59 -26.49 22.83
C CYS A 2 5.92 -25.26 23.47
N ALA A 3 4.70 -25.42 24.02
CA ALA A 3 3.99 -24.32 24.68
C ALA A 3 4.81 -23.66 25.81
N LYS A 4 5.35 -24.45 26.74
CA LYS A 4 6.23 -23.96 27.83
C LYS A 4 7.41 -23.14 27.28
N ASN A 5 8.17 -23.71 26.34
CA ASN A 5 9.37 -23.04 25.82
C ASN A 5 9.02 -21.78 25.03
N LEU A 6 7.90 -21.78 24.30
CA LEU A 6 7.40 -20.61 23.59
C LEU A 6 7.03 -19.50 24.57
N LEU A 7 6.35 -19.82 25.66
CA LEU A 7 5.96 -18.84 26.69
C LEU A 7 7.19 -18.24 27.40
N VAL A 8 8.16 -19.07 27.77
CA VAL A 8 9.43 -18.60 28.33
C VAL A 8 10.20 -17.73 27.33
N ALA A 9 10.23 -18.10 26.05
CA ALA A 9 10.89 -17.30 25.01
C ALA A 9 10.19 -15.95 24.82
N HIS A 10 8.86 -15.93 24.73
CA HIS A 10 8.04 -14.72 24.67
C HIS A 10 8.36 -13.78 25.83
N ALA A 11 8.34 -14.30 27.06
CA ALA A 11 8.60 -13.50 28.25
C ALA A 11 10.01 -12.90 28.25
N ASN A 12 11.02 -13.68 27.88
CA ASN A 12 12.39 -13.16 27.74
C ASN A 12 12.49 -12.01 26.71
N VAL A 13 11.81 -12.13 25.57
CA VAL A 13 11.78 -11.08 24.55
C VAL A 13 11.02 -9.85 25.05
N TYR A 14 9.91 -10.03 25.77
CA TYR A 14 9.17 -8.93 26.39
C TYR A 14 10.05 -8.14 27.37
N HIS A 15 10.74 -8.84 28.29
CA HIS A 15 11.63 -8.21 29.26
C HIS A 15 12.85 -7.57 28.60
N LEU A 16 13.42 -8.17 27.56
CA LEU A 16 14.47 -7.57 26.74
C LEU A 16 13.99 -6.24 26.13
N TYR A 17 12.82 -6.25 25.47
CA TYR A 17 12.22 -5.05 24.90
C TYR A 17 11.99 -3.97 25.95
N ASN A 18 11.40 -4.36 27.08
CA ASN A 18 11.09 -3.46 28.18
C ASN A 18 12.35 -2.79 28.79
N ASN A 19 13.42 -3.57 28.96
CA ASN A 19 14.62 -3.12 29.65
C ASN A 19 15.56 -2.31 28.75
N GLU A 20 15.68 -2.68 27.48
CA GLU A 20 16.67 -2.09 26.56
C GLU A 20 16.09 -1.09 25.56
N PHE A 21 14.85 -1.28 25.10
CA PHE A 21 14.33 -0.57 23.92
C PHE A 21 13.13 0.34 24.21
N ARG A 22 12.26 -0.03 25.16
CA ARG A 22 10.98 0.66 25.37
C ARG A 22 11.13 2.15 25.68
N LYS A 23 12.13 2.54 26.47
CA LYS A 23 12.38 3.97 26.80
C LYS A 23 12.72 4.83 25.59
N VAL A 24 13.33 4.24 24.56
CA VAL A 24 13.77 4.96 23.36
C VAL A 24 12.72 4.88 22.25
N GLN A 25 12.08 3.72 22.08
CA GLN A 25 11.17 3.47 20.96
C GLN A 25 9.70 3.75 21.29
N GLY A 26 9.29 3.64 22.56
CA GLY A 26 7.91 3.89 22.99
C GLY A 26 6.86 2.91 22.45
N GLY A 27 7.27 1.76 21.90
CA GLY A 27 6.37 0.77 21.32
C GLY A 27 5.71 -0.16 22.33
N GLN A 28 4.86 -1.05 21.82
CA GLN A 28 4.12 -2.07 22.56
C GLN A 28 4.45 -3.47 22.04
N LEU A 29 4.46 -4.47 22.93
CA LEU A 29 4.73 -5.86 22.65
C LEU A 29 3.63 -6.73 23.25
N GLY A 30 2.99 -7.51 22.40
CA GLY A 30 2.00 -8.53 22.76
C GLY A 30 2.36 -9.87 22.12
N ILE A 31 1.46 -10.83 22.25
CA ILE A 31 1.52 -12.12 21.56
C ILE A 31 0.19 -12.38 20.86
N THR A 32 0.25 -12.99 19.68
CA THR A 32 -0.94 -13.44 18.95
C THR A 32 -1.28 -14.86 19.36
N ILE A 33 -2.51 -15.05 19.86
CA ILE A 33 -3.10 -16.35 20.20
C ILE A 33 -4.21 -16.63 19.19
N SER A 34 -4.13 -17.79 18.54
CA SER A 34 -5.21 -18.29 17.67
C SER A 34 -6.22 -19.06 18.50
N SER A 35 -7.50 -18.72 18.38
CA SER A 35 -8.57 -19.41 19.11
C SER A 35 -9.90 -19.40 18.35
N ALA A 36 -10.54 -20.57 18.30
CA ALA A 36 -11.94 -20.69 17.94
C ALA A 36 -12.85 -20.47 19.16
N TRP A 37 -14.12 -20.16 18.93
CA TRP A 37 -15.14 -20.30 19.97
C TRP A 37 -15.63 -21.75 20.03
N TYR A 38 -15.94 -22.23 21.23
CA TYR A 38 -16.47 -23.57 21.46
C TYR A 38 -17.82 -23.46 22.15
N GLU A 39 -18.89 -23.68 21.40
CA GLU A 39 -20.27 -23.60 21.87
C GLU A 39 -20.72 -24.97 22.40
N PRO A 40 -21.29 -25.06 23.61
CA PRO A 40 -21.83 -26.32 24.10
C PRO A 40 -23.04 -26.76 23.29
N GLU A 41 -23.12 -28.05 22.93
CA GLU A 41 -24.29 -28.62 22.25
C GLU A 41 -25.55 -28.59 23.13
N SER A 42 -25.37 -28.74 24.44
CA SER A 42 -26.45 -28.66 25.43
C SER A 42 -25.96 -28.06 26.74
N GLU A 43 -26.88 -27.72 27.65
CA GLU A 43 -26.53 -27.22 29.00
C GLU A 43 -25.60 -28.17 29.78
N LYS A 44 -25.62 -29.46 29.48
CA LYS A 44 -24.75 -30.46 30.13
C LYS A 44 -23.30 -30.36 29.65
N ASP A 45 -23.08 -29.81 28.48
CA ASP A 45 -21.79 -29.72 27.81
C ASP A 45 -21.05 -28.40 28.09
N VAL A 46 -21.65 -27.48 28.87
CA VAL A 46 -21.03 -26.19 29.23
C VAL A 46 -19.64 -26.37 29.84
N LYS A 47 -19.47 -27.34 30.74
CA LYS A 47 -18.16 -27.63 31.32
C LYS A 47 -17.17 -28.17 30.29
N ALA A 48 -17.63 -29.01 29.37
CA ALA A 48 -16.81 -29.54 28.29
C ALA A 48 -16.33 -28.43 27.34
N ALA A 49 -17.22 -27.51 26.96
CA ALA A 49 -16.89 -26.33 26.18
C ALA A 49 -15.84 -25.44 26.87
N GLU A 50 -16.03 -25.16 28.17
CA GLU A 50 -15.04 -24.39 28.95
C GLU A 50 -13.68 -25.08 29.00
N ASP A 51 -13.65 -26.40 29.20
CA ASP A 51 -12.40 -27.14 29.26
C ASP A 51 -11.64 -27.07 27.93
N VAL A 52 -12.32 -27.18 26.79
CA VAL A 52 -11.68 -27.04 25.47
C VAL A 52 -11.07 -25.65 25.31
N ILE A 53 -11.79 -24.60 25.71
CA ILE A 53 -11.27 -23.23 25.64
C ILE A 53 -10.01 -23.09 26.50
N GLN A 54 -9.96 -23.70 27.69
CA GLN A 54 -8.77 -23.69 28.54
C GLN A 54 -7.60 -24.48 27.93
N PHE A 55 -7.87 -25.58 27.23
CA PHE A 55 -6.84 -26.36 26.55
C PHE A 55 -6.29 -25.65 25.30
N GLU A 56 -7.13 -24.98 24.53
CA GLU A 56 -6.76 -24.32 23.26
C GLU A 56 -6.22 -22.90 23.48
N MET A 57 -7.04 -22.00 24.05
CA MET A 57 -6.65 -20.62 24.33
C MET A 57 -5.92 -20.51 25.66
N GLY A 58 -6.48 -21.11 26.72
CA GLY A 58 -6.00 -20.93 28.10
C GLY A 58 -4.57 -21.43 28.32
N ILE A 59 -4.11 -22.44 27.58
CA ILE A 59 -2.74 -22.95 27.69
C ILE A 59 -1.68 -21.90 27.33
N TYR A 60 -2.02 -20.90 26.51
CA TYR A 60 -1.15 -19.77 26.17
C TYR A 60 -1.56 -18.49 26.89
N ALA A 61 -2.87 -18.22 26.99
CA ALA A 61 -3.38 -16.99 27.56
C ALA A 61 -3.24 -16.95 29.09
N ASN A 62 -3.56 -18.04 29.79
CA ASN A 62 -3.57 -18.04 31.24
C ASN A 62 -2.18 -17.75 31.85
N PRO A 63 -1.07 -18.33 31.37
CA PRO A 63 0.26 -18.01 31.88
C PRO A 63 0.65 -16.52 31.75
N ILE A 64 0.17 -15.82 30.73
CA ILE A 64 0.55 -14.42 30.45
C ILE A 64 -0.40 -13.42 31.09
N PHE A 65 -1.71 -13.61 30.90
CA PHE A 65 -2.73 -12.59 31.17
C PHE A 65 -3.49 -12.81 32.47
N SER A 66 -3.47 -14.02 33.04
CA SER A 66 -4.20 -14.30 34.27
C SER A 66 -3.42 -13.87 35.51
N GLU A 67 -4.13 -13.75 36.62
CA GLU A 67 -3.51 -13.51 37.93
C GLU A 67 -2.67 -14.68 38.44
N SER A 68 -2.84 -15.91 37.92
CA SER A 68 -2.06 -17.05 38.40
C SER A 68 -0.70 -17.19 37.73
N GLY A 69 -0.56 -16.72 36.48
CA GLY A 69 0.70 -16.81 35.73
C GLY A 69 1.14 -18.22 35.31
N ASP A 70 0.34 -19.24 35.60
CA ASP A 70 0.64 -20.66 35.34
C ASP A 70 -0.33 -21.23 34.30
N PHE A 71 -0.14 -22.48 33.87
CA PHE A 71 -1.13 -23.18 33.06
C PHE A 71 -2.48 -23.31 33.81
N PRO A 72 -3.62 -23.35 33.09
CA PRO A 72 -4.92 -23.56 33.72
C PRO A 72 -4.93 -24.82 34.59
N SER A 73 -5.57 -24.75 35.76
CA SER A 73 -5.64 -25.88 36.70
C SER A 73 -6.21 -27.14 36.04
N VAL A 74 -7.30 -27.00 35.27
CA VAL A 74 -7.94 -28.11 34.57
C VAL A 74 -7.00 -28.82 33.59
N VAL A 75 -6.15 -28.06 32.88
CA VAL A 75 -5.16 -28.61 31.94
C VAL A 75 -4.10 -29.40 32.71
N LYS A 76 -3.58 -28.84 33.80
CA LYS A 76 -2.57 -29.51 34.66
C LYS A 76 -3.12 -30.79 35.27
N GLU A 77 -4.29 -30.72 35.87
CA GLU A 77 -4.93 -31.83 36.59
C GLU A 77 -5.29 -32.98 35.64
N ARG A 78 -5.91 -32.66 34.50
CA ARG A 78 -6.37 -33.68 33.54
C ARG A 78 -5.20 -34.39 32.88
N ILE A 79 -4.18 -33.67 32.42
CA ILE A 79 -2.98 -34.30 31.83
C ILE A 79 -2.23 -35.12 32.88
N ALA A 80 -2.15 -34.66 34.13
CA ALA A 80 -1.52 -35.45 35.20
C ALA A 80 -2.28 -36.75 35.49
N ALA A 81 -3.61 -36.71 35.54
CA ALA A 81 -4.46 -37.88 35.72
C ALA A 81 -4.31 -38.87 34.56
N LYS A 82 -4.42 -38.41 33.32
CA LYS A 82 -4.22 -39.21 32.10
C LYS A 82 -2.83 -39.82 32.04
N SER A 83 -1.80 -39.03 32.36
CA SER A 83 -0.42 -39.53 32.39
C SER A 83 -0.25 -40.68 33.39
N LYS A 84 -0.86 -40.57 34.56
CA LYS A 84 -0.85 -41.63 35.57
C LYS A 84 -1.60 -42.88 35.11
N GLU A 85 -2.79 -42.71 34.53
CA GLU A 85 -3.60 -43.81 33.97
C GLU A 85 -2.85 -44.57 32.86
N GLN A 86 -2.14 -43.83 32.01
CA GLN A 86 -1.34 -44.36 30.91
C GLN A 86 0.02 -44.93 31.36
N GLY A 87 0.32 -44.93 32.67
CA GLY A 87 1.54 -45.52 33.23
C GLY A 87 2.81 -44.66 33.09
N PHE A 88 2.70 -43.37 32.77
CA PHE A 88 3.86 -42.49 32.75
C PHE A 88 4.36 -42.20 34.18
N PRO A 89 5.69 -42.16 34.40
CA PRO A 89 6.27 -41.92 35.73
C PRO A 89 6.07 -40.47 36.23
N ARG A 90 5.63 -39.56 35.37
CA ARG A 90 5.35 -38.15 35.66
C ARG A 90 4.33 -37.60 34.66
N SER A 91 3.74 -36.45 34.96
CA SER A 91 2.87 -35.73 34.01
C SER A 91 3.60 -35.46 32.69
N ARG A 92 2.90 -35.65 31.57
CA ARG A 92 3.37 -35.28 30.22
C ARG A 92 3.44 -33.76 30.02
N LEU A 93 2.68 -32.98 30.78
CA LEU A 93 2.75 -31.51 30.79
C LEU A 93 3.94 -31.06 31.66
N PRO A 94 4.94 -30.37 31.10
CA PRO A 94 6.00 -29.77 31.89
C PRO A 94 5.45 -28.70 32.83
N GLN A 95 5.96 -28.67 34.06
CA GLN A 95 5.60 -27.64 35.04
C GLN A 95 6.48 -26.40 34.84
N PHE A 96 5.92 -25.21 35.12
CA PHE A 96 6.73 -24.02 35.32
C PHE A 96 7.36 -24.05 36.72
N THR A 97 8.59 -23.55 36.84
CA THR A 97 9.15 -23.21 38.15
C THR A 97 8.54 -21.88 38.64
N PRO A 98 8.62 -21.56 39.93
CA PRO A 98 8.17 -20.26 40.44
C PRO A 98 8.82 -19.08 39.68
N GLU A 99 10.11 -19.19 39.35
CA GLU A 99 10.83 -18.15 38.61
C GLU A 99 10.33 -18.00 37.17
N GLU A 100 9.93 -19.10 36.52
CA GLU A 100 9.32 -19.04 35.19
C GLU A 100 7.91 -18.44 35.22
N ILE A 101 7.12 -18.74 36.26
CA ILE A 101 5.80 -18.12 36.46
C ILE A 101 5.96 -16.60 36.62
N ASP A 102 6.86 -16.16 37.49
CA ASP A 102 7.14 -14.74 37.73
C ASP A 102 7.69 -14.04 36.47
N LEU A 103 8.46 -14.75 35.65
CA LEU A 103 8.97 -14.24 34.37
C LEU A 103 7.85 -14.00 33.35
N ILE A 104 6.91 -14.94 33.22
CA ILE A 104 5.87 -14.95 32.18
C ILE A 104 4.66 -14.09 32.57
N LYS A 105 4.26 -14.10 33.85
CA LYS A 105 3.08 -13.38 34.30
C LYS A 105 3.20 -11.89 33.97
N GLY A 106 2.21 -11.34 33.27
CA GLY A 106 2.16 -9.92 32.93
C GLY A 106 3.12 -9.49 31.83
N SER A 107 3.73 -10.41 31.08
CA SER A 107 4.64 -10.09 29.99
C SER A 107 3.88 -9.68 28.70
N PHE A 108 3.02 -8.66 28.78
CA PHE A 108 2.22 -8.17 27.65
C PHE A 108 1.89 -6.68 27.78
N ASP A 109 1.71 -6.01 26.65
CA ASP A 109 1.08 -4.69 26.57
C ASP A 109 -0.33 -4.74 25.94
N PHE A 110 -0.61 -5.81 25.17
CA PHE A 110 -1.89 -6.08 24.55
C PHE A 110 -2.07 -7.59 24.29
N PHE A 111 -3.31 -8.01 24.08
CA PHE A 111 -3.72 -9.34 23.66
C PHE A 111 -3.90 -9.37 22.13
N GLY A 112 -3.08 -10.13 21.40
CA GLY A 112 -3.27 -10.37 19.97
C GLY A 112 -4.17 -11.57 19.75
N LEU A 113 -5.21 -11.44 18.91
CA LEU A 113 -6.16 -12.51 18.64
C LEU A 113 -6.24 -12.83 17.14
N ASN A 114 -6.07 -14.11 16.81
CA ASN A 114 -6.48 -14.67 15.52
C ASN A 114 -7.77 -15.46 15.74
N HIS A 115 -8.83 -15.12 15.00
CA HIS A 115 -10.10 -15.82 15.10
C HIS A 115 -10.79 -15.95 13.74
N TYR A 116 -11.32 -17.14 13.46
CA TYR A 116 -11.91 -17.47 12.16
C TYR A 116 -13.24 -18.23 12.25
N THR A 117 -13.46 -19.03 13.30
CA THR A 117 -14.60 -19.96 13.31
C THR A 117 -15.00 -20.40 14.72
N THR A 118 -16.08 -21.16 14.77
CA THR A 118 -16.68 -21.75 15.98
C THR A 118 -16.85 -23.25 15.78
N TYR A 119 -16.79 -24.00 16.87
CA TYR A 119 -17.15 -25.41 16.94
C TYR A 119 -18.26 -25.63 17.97
N MET A 120 -19.14 -26.60 17.71
CA MET A 120 -20.01 -27.20 18.71
C MET A 120 -19.23 -28.26 19.49
N VAL A 121 -19.49 -28.39 20.78
CA VAL A 121 -18.81 -29.32 21.69
C VAL A 121 -19.81 -30.15 22.47
N TYR A 122 -19.56 -31.45 22.54
CA TYR A 122 -20.25 -32.33 23.48
C TYR A 122 -19.30 -33.33 24.15
N LYS A 123 -19.70 -33.84 25.32
CA LYS A 123 -19.02 -34.94 26.00
C LYS A 123 -20.03 -36.00 26.45
N ASN A 124 -19.95 -37.18 25.84
CA ASN A 124 -20.77 -38.34 26.21
C ASN A 124 -19.94 -39.64 26.23
N GLU A 125 -20.60 -40.79 26.38
CA GLU A 125 -19.91 -42.08 26.46
C GLU A 125 -19.14 -42.46 25.20
N SER A 126 -19.46 -41.89 24.03
CA SER A 126 -18.78 -42.20 22.76
C SER A 126 -17.35 -41.65 22.68
N VAL A 127 -16.96 -40.79 23.61
CA VAL A 127 -15.63 -40.17 23.63
C VAL A 127 -14.60 -41.08 24.30
N TYR A 128 -15.04 -41.96 25.20
CA TYR A 128 -14.13 -42.86 25.92
C TYR A 128 -13.54 -43.93 24.98
N GLY A 129 -12.21 -43.99 24.92
CA GLY A 129 -11.50 -44.91 24.03
C GLY A 129 -11.54 -44.52 22.55
N HIS A 130 -12.03 -43.32 22.21
CA HIS A 130 -12.04 -42.80 20.84
C HIS A 130 -10.62 -42.65 20.27
N TYR A 131 -9.67 -42.24 21.10
CA TYR A 131 -8.28 -42.04 20.71
C TYR A 131 -7.44 -43.27 21.04
N SER A 132 -6.76 -43.82 20.03
CA SER A 132 -5.93 -45.03 20.16
C SER A 132 -4.56 -44.79 20.80
N SER A 133 -4.17 -43.53 21.01
CA SER A 133 -2.91 -43.16 21.62
C SER A 133 -3.03 -41.86 22.43
N PRO A 134 -2.21 -41.68 23.48
CA PRO A 134 -2.16 -40.44 24.24
C PRO A 134 -1.92 -39.24 23.34
N SER A 135 -2.81 -38.26 23.37
CA SER A 135 -2.75 -37.08 22.51
C SER A 135 -3.40 -35.88 23.21
N PHE A 136 -3.19 -34.69 22.65
CA PHE A 136 -3.86 -33.49 23.12
C PHE A 136 -5.39 -33.64 23.12
N ASN A 137 -5.95 -34.27 22.09
CA ASN A 137 -7.40 -34.49 22.00
C ASN A 137 -7.91 -35.56 22.98
N ASP A 138 -7.12 -36.61 23.24
CA ASP A 138 -7.42 -37.59 24.30
C ASP A 138 -7.37 -36.95 25.69
N ASP A 139 -6.48 -35.98 25.89
CA ASP A 139 -6.40 -35.24 27.14
C ASP A 139 -7.63 -34.36 27.36
N ILE A 140 -8.25 -33.80 26.32
CA ILE A 140 -9.44 -32.94 26.51
C ILE A 140 -10.71 -33.79 26.76
N GLU A 141 -10.82 -34.95 26.12
CA GLU A 141 -11.99 -35.86 26.17
C GLU A 141 -13.31 -35.19 25.77
N VAL A 142 -13.31 -34.52 24.62
CA VAL A 142 -14.55 -34.05 23.98
C VAL A 142 -14.59 -34.45 22.52
N ILE A 143 -15.75 -34.29 21.91
CA ILE A 143 -15.88 -34.23 20.45
C ILE A 143 -16.29 -32.82 20.07
N THR A 144 -15.66 -32.32 19.01
CA THR A 144 -15.95 -31.02 18.41
C THR A 144 -16.43 -31.22 16.98
N TYR A 145 -17.46 -30.50 16.56
CA TYR A 145 -17.93 -30.51 15.18
C TYR A 145 -18.40 -29.12 14.76
N GLN A 146 -18.71 -28.92 13.49
CA GLN A 146 -19.33 -27.69 13.01
C GLN A 146 -20.71 -28.00 12.47
N ASP A 147 -21.70 -27.15 12.79
CA ASP A 147 -23.06 -27.35 12.29
C ASP A 147 -23.07 -27.29 10.76
N SER A 148 -23.70 -28.29 10.15
CA SER A 148 -23.82 -28.40 8.69
C SER A 148 -24.55 -27.21 8.03
N SER A 149 -25.42 -26.52 8.78
CA SER A 149 -26.15 -25.32 8.35
C SER A 149 -25.27 -24.07 8.26
N TRP A 150 -24.11 -24.05 8.94
CA TRP A 150 -23.20 -22.92 8.88
C TRP A 150 -22.52 -22.83 7.52
N HIS A 151 -22.36 -21.60 7.03
CA HIS A 151 -21.78 -21.32 5.72
C HIS A 151 -20.29 -21.64 5.68
N SER A 152 -19.87 -22.49 4.74
CA SER A 152 -18.48 -22.94 4.58
C SER A 152 -17.63 -21.99 3.74
N GLY A 153 -16.37 -21.82 4.15
CA GLY A 153 -15.32 -21.32 3.26
C GLY A 153 -14.75 -22.41 2.36
N ALA A 154 -13.67 -22.07 1.64
CA ALA A 154 -12.92 -23.06 0.85
C ALA A 154 -12.18 -24.07 1.74
N SER A 155 -11.77 -23.64 2.95
CA SER A 155 -11.08 -24.45 3.94
C SER A 155 -12.06 -25.35 4.70
N LEU A 156 -11.76 -26.65 4.81
CA LEU A 156 -12.65 -27.62 5.45
C LEU A 156 -12.95 -27.31 6.92
N TRP A 157 -12.00 -26.69 7.63
CA TRP A 157 -12.13 -26.33 9.03
C TRP A 157 -12.89 -25.02 9.25
N MET A 158 -13.22 -24.27 8.19
CA MET A 158 -13.71 -22.90 8.32
C MET A 158 -15.20 -22.76 7.97
N LYS A 159 -15.96 -22.32 8.98
CA LYS A 159 -17.35 -21.91 8.88
C LYS A 159 -17.51 -20.47 9.39
N SER A 160 -18.35 -19.68 8.73
CA SER A 160 -18.66 -18.31 9.15
C SER A 160 -19.64 -18.32 10.32
N VAL A 161 -19.18 -17.98 11.53
CA VAL A 161 -19.98 -18.00 12.76
C VAL A 161 -19.70 -16.75 13.62
N PRO A 162 -20.18 -15.57 13.20
CA PRO A 162 -19.81 -14.28 13.79
C PRO A 162 -20.18 -14.12 15.28
N TRP A 163 -21.30 -14.68 15.71
CA TRP A 163 -21.71 -14.63 17.12
C TRP A 163 -20.71 -15.34 18.05
N GLY A 164 -19.96 -16.31 17.55
CA GLY A 164 -18.89 -16.95 18.33
C GLY A 164 -17.71 -16.02 18.54
N PHE A 165 -17.45 -15.11 17.59
CA PHE A 165 -16.42 -14.07 17.75
C PHE A 165 -16.78 -13.11 18.87
N TYR A 166 -18.03 -12.62 18.90
CA TYR A 166 -18.55 -11.80 20.00
C TYR A 166 -18.40 -12.51 21.36
N LYS A 167 -18.79 -13.79 21.45
CA LYS A 167 -18.66 -14.58 22.69
C LYS A 167 -17.22 -14.76 23.14
N LEU A 168 -16.29 -15.01 22.21
CA LEU A 168 -14.87 -15.15 22.52
C LEU A 168 -14.28 -13.83 23.04
N LEU A 169 -14.59 -12.71 22.40
CA LEU A 169 -14.16 -11.38 22.83
C LEU A 169 -14.69 -11.05 24.23
N THR A 170 -15.97 -11.35 24.48
CA THR A 170 -16.60 -11.24 25.79
C THR A 170 -15.89 -12.09 26.84
N LYS A 171 -15.52 -13.33 26.50
CA LYS A 171 -14.78 -14.21 27.42
C LYS A 171 -13.37 -13.67 27.72
N ILE A 172 -12.65 -13.13 26.73
CA ILE A 172 -11.33 -12.51 26.94
C ILE A 172 -11.46 -11.31 27.89
N ARG A 173 -12.50 -10.48 27.70
CA ARG A 173 -12.82 -9.36 28.60
C ARG A 173 -13.01 -9.83 30.05
N GLU A 174 -13.79 -10.88 30.26
CA GLU A 174 -14.16 -11.39 31.58
C GLU A 174 -13.03 -12.15 32.28
N ASP A 175 -12.32 -13.01 31.56
CA ASP A 175 -11.30 -13.90 32.13
C ASP A 175 -9.98 -13.18 32.44
N PHE A 176 -9.67 -12.11 31.70
CA PHE A 176 -8.36 -11.46 31.73
C PHE A 176 -8.40 -9.97 32.11
N ASN A 177 -9.47 -9.54 32.78
CA ASN A 177 -9.63 -8.17 33.27
C ASN A 177 -9.56 -7.11 32.14
N ASN A 178 -10.25 -7.39 31.03
CA ASN A 178 -10.42 -6.51 29.87
C ASN A 178 -9.11 -5.90 29.33
N PRO A 179 -8.14 -6.74 28.89
CA PRO A 179 -6.89 -6.23 28.34
C PRO A 179 -7.15 -5.53 27.00
N PRO A 180 -6.25 -4.62 26.56
CA PRO A 180 -6.28 -4.10 25.19
C PRO A 180 -6.18 -5.24 24.18
N VAL A 181 -7.14 -5.39 23.28
CA VAL A 181 -7.18 -6.45 22.27
C VAL A 181 -6.90 -5.88 20.88
N TYR A 182 -6.03 -6.55 20.13
CA TYR A 182 -5.84 -6.36 18.70
C TYR A 182 -6.23 -7.64 17.98
N ILE A 183 -7.19 -7.55 17.05
CA ILE A 183 -7.51 -8.65 16.15
C ILE A 183 -6.41 -8.68 15.09
N THR A 184 -5.44 -9.57 15.28
CA THR A 184 -4.24 -9.66 14.42
C THR A 184 -4.52 -10.45 13.15
N GLU A 185 -5.52 -11.32 13.15
CA GLU A 185 -6.07 -11.95 11.96
C GLU A 185 -7.56 -12.26 12.10
N ASN A 186 -8.33 -11.92 11.07
CA ASN A 186 -9.66 -12.46 10.80
C ASN A 186 -9.91 -12.38 9.28
N GLY A 187 -10.56 -13.39 8.72
CA GLY A 187 -10.77 -13.45 7.28
C GLY A 187 -11.58 -14.65 6.82
N PHE A 188 -11.68 -14.82 5.51
CA PHE A 188 -12.47 -15.87 4.88
C PHE A 188 -11.82 -16.38 3.60
N SER A 189 -11.88 -17.70 3.38
CA SER A 189 -11.22 -18.37 2.27
C SER A 189 -12.20 -18.68 1.15
N THR A 190 -11.76 -18.42 -0.07
CA THR A 190 -12.47 -18.73 -1.30
C THR A 190 -11.57 -19.57 -2.22
N ARG A 191 -12.10 -20.01 -3.37
CA ARG A 191 -11.33 -20.75 -4.39
C ARG A 191 -10.74 -19.85 -5.49
N GLY A 192 -10.87 -18.53 -5.35
CA GLY A 192 -10.47 -17.52 -6.35
C GLY A 192 -11.66 -16.66 -6.80
N GLY A 193 -11.43 -15.81 -7.82
CA GLY A 193 -12.45 -14.96 -8.43
C GLY A 193 -12.64 -13.57 -7.78
N LEU A 194 -12.62 -12.52 -8.60
CA LEU A 194 -12.67 -11.13 -8.14
C LEU A 194 -13.98 -10.74 -7.44
N ILE A 195 -15.07 -11.47 -7.71
CA ILE A 195 -16.36 -11.30 -7.05
C ILE A 195 -16.45 -12.30 -5.89
N ASP A 196 -16.04 -11.85 -4.70
CA ASP A 196 -15.92 -12.66 -3.49
C ASP A 196 -16.97 -12.29 -2.43
N ASP A 197 -18.24 -12.45 -2.80
CA ASP A 197 -19.39 -12.07 -1.96
C ASP A 197 -19.42 -12.75 -0.59
N ASP A 198 -18.95 -14.01 -0.51
CA ASP A 198 -18.86 -14.72 0.76
C ASP A 198 -17.87 -14.04 1.72
N ARG A 199 -16.75 -13.54 1.20
CA ARG A 199 -15.76 -12.79 1.98
C ARG A 199 -16.30 -11.42 2.39
N VAL A 200 -17.00 -10.73 1.49
CA VAL A 200 -17.71 -9.47 1.80
C VAL A 200 -18.69 -9.68 2.96
N LYS A 201 -19.51 -10.73 2.89
CA LYS A 201 -20.48 -11.06 3.94
C LYS A 201 -19.79 -11.42 5.26
N ASN A 202 -18.71 -12.20 5.21
CA ASN A 202 -17.95 -12.57 6.40
C ASN A 202 -17.37 -11.33 7.09
N TYR A 203 -16.67 -10.44 6.37
CA TYR A 203 -16.14 -9.21 6.95
C TYR A 203 -17.22 -8.34 7.57
N ARG A 204 -18.35 -8.13 6.90
CA ARG A 204 -19.47 -7.36 7.46
C ARG A 204 -19.90 -7.92 8.80
N THR A 205 -20.24 -9.20 8.82
CA THR A 205 -20.84 -9.82 10.00
C THR A 205 -19.85 -10.00 11.16
N TYR A 206 -18.57 -10.29 10.90
CA TYR A 206 -17.55 -10.37 11.96
C TYR A 206 -17.20 -9.00 12.53
N ILE A 207 -17.12 -7.96 11.70
CA ILE A 207 -16.91 -6.58 12.17
C ILE A 207 -18.12 -6.11 12.98
N ASP A 208 -19.35 -6.45 12.55
CA ASP A 208 -20.59 -6.16 13.30
C ASP A 208 -20.53 -6.78 14.71
N SER A 209 -20.23 -8.08 14.80
CA SER A 209 -20.07 -8.76 16.10
C SER A 209 -18.92 -8.22 16.96
N MET A 210 -17.86 -7.69 16.33
CA MET A 210 -16.78 -6.99 17.04
C MET A 210 -17.28 -5.65 17.59
N LEU A 211 -18.06 -4.89 16.81
CA LEU A 211 -18.64 -3.62 17.23
C LEU A 211 -19.61 -3.82 18.40
N ASP A 212 -20.44 -4.87 18.37
CA ASP A 212 -21.29 -5.26 19.51
C ASP A 212 -20.44 -5.51 20.77
N ALA A 213 -19.32 -6.24 20.63
CA ALA A 213 -18.43 -6.51 21.77
C ALA A 213 -17.75 -5.23 22.31
N ILE A 214 -17.46 -4.25 21.44
CA ILE A 214 -16.95 -2.94 21.83
C ILE A 214 -18.02 -2.13 22.56
N GLU A 215 -19.26 -2.14 22.05
CA GLU A 215 -20.41 -1.47 22.69
C GLU A 215 -20.66 -2.01 24.09
N ASP A 216 -20.53 -3.32 24.28
CA ASP A 216 -20.62 -3.99 25.57
C ASP A 216 -19.34 -3.87 26.43
N GLY A 217 -18.33 -3.12 25.98
CA GLY A 217 -17.20 -2.68 26.80
C GLY A 217 -15.90 -3.48 26.66
N SER A 218 -15.77 -4.37 25.67
CA SER A 218 -14.49 -5.01 25.35
C SER A 218 -13.51 -3.99 24.76
N ASP A 219 -12.28 -3.90 25.30
CA ASP A 219 -11.26 -2.93 24.86
C ASP A 219 -10.55 -3.37 23.55
N ILE A 220 -11.25 -3.32 22.42
CA ILE A 220 -10.73 -3.71 21.10
C ILE A 220 -10.19 -2.48 20.37
N ARG A 221 -8.90 -2.49 20.05
CA ARG A 221 -8.16 -1.31 19.55
C ARG A 221 -7.71 -1.39 18.11
N GLY A 222 -7.80 -2.56 17.49
CA GLY A 222 -7.41 -2.72 16.09
C GLY A 222 -7.90 -4.01 15.46
N TYR A 223 -7.98 -3.99 14.13
CA TYR A 223 -8.42 -5.10 13.31
C TYR A 223 -7.54 -5.23 12.07
N ALA A 224 -6.98 -6.40 11.84
CA ALA A 224 -6.16 -6.74 10.69
C ALA A 224 -6.85 -7.85 9.88
N ALA A 225 -7.35 -7.45 8.71
CA ALA A 225 -7.92 -8.36 7.71
C ALA A 225 -6.85 -9.36 7.21
N TRP A 226 -7.13 -10.65 7.36
CA TRP A 226 -6.32 -11.71 6.78
C TRP A 226 -6.90 -12.16 5.43
N SER A 227 -6.24 -11.95 4.30
CA SER A 227 -4.90 -11.37 4.14
C SER A 227 -4.90 -10.21 3.15
N LEU A 228 -3.80 -9.44 3.14
CA LEU A 228 -3.62 -8.38 2.16
C LEU A 228 -3.74 -8.92 0.73
N MET A 229 -3.13 -10.07 0.43
CA MET A 229 -3.12 -10.68 -0.90
C MET A 229 -3.05 -12.19 -0.78
N ASP A 230 -3.47 -12.89 -1.83
CA ASP A 230 -3.33 -14.34 -1.88
C ASP A 230 -1.86 -14.74 -1.67
N ASN A 231 -1.63 -15.76 -0.85
CA ASN A 231 -0.31 -16.22 -0.48
C ASN A 231 -0.25 -17.76 -0.51
N PHE A 232 0.85 -18.33 -0.03
CA PHE A 232 1.00 -19.77 0.14
C PHE A 232 0.36 -20.18 1.48
N GLU A 233 -0.80 -20.82 1.41
CA GLU A 233 -1.62 -21.22 2.57
C GLU A 233 -1.13 -22.56 3.13
N TRP A 234 0.07 -22.55 3.69
CA TRP A 234 0.64 -23.67 4.45
C TRP A 234 0.53 -25.02 3.69
N VAL A 235 -0.07 -26.03 4.31
CA VAL A 235 -0.24 -27.37 3.73
C VAL A 235 -1.23 -27.40 2.56
N MET A 236 -2.06 -26.37 2.41
CA MET A 236 -3.02 -26.23 1.31
C MET A 236 -2.40 -25.59 0.06
N GLY A 237 -1.16 -25.11 0.17
CA GLY A 237 -0.43 -24.49 -0.93
C GLY A 237 -1.18 -23.28 -1.49
N TYR A 238 -1.45 -23.28 -2.79
CA TYR A 238 -2.16 -22.18 -3.47
C TYR A 238 -3.63 -22.52 -3.75
N SER A 239 -4.22 -23.52 -3.09
CA SER A 239 -5.60 -23.94 -3.38
C SER A 239 -6.67 -23.12 -2.64
N GLU A 240 -6.29 -22.48 -1.54
CA GLU A 240 -7.16 -21.65 -0.70
C GLU A 240 -6.72 -20.19 -0.80
N ARG A 241 -7.68 -19.28 -1.02
CA ARG A 241 -7.44 -17.85 -1.24
C ARG A 241 -8.02 -17.06 -0.07
N PHE A 242 -7.20 -16.35 0.69
CA PHE A 242 -7.63 -15.44 1.77
C PHE A 242 -7.50 -13.96 1.39
N GLY A 243 -6.81 -13.64 0.30
CA GLY A 243 -6.42 -12.28 -0.03
C GLY A 243 -7.58 -11.39 -0.39
N LEU A 244 -7.55 -10.15 0.10
CA LEU A 244 -8.30 -9.03 -0.45
C LEU A 244 -7.92 -8.77 -1.93
N TYR A 245 -6.69 -9.12 -2.31
CA TYR A 245 -6.19 -9.03 -3.68
C TYR A 245 -5.85 -10.42 -4.21
N GLU A 246 -6.38 -10.72 -5.40
CA GLU A 246 -6.00 -11.91 -6.16
C GLU A 246 -4.59 -11.75 -6.72
N VAL A 247 -3.76 -12.79 -6.57
CA VAL A 247 -2.43 -12.84 -7.17
C VAL A 247 -2.46 -13.76 -8.38
N ASP A 248 -2.02 -13.25 -9.52
CA ASP A 248 -1.74 -14.07 -10.69
C ASP A 248 -0.42 -14.83 -10.48
N TYR A 249 -0.50 -16.12 -10.17
CA TYR A 249 0.67 -16.98 -9.95
C TYR A 249 1.33 -17.45 -11.25
N ASP A 250 0.65 -17.33 -12.38
CA ASP A 250 1.18 -17.72 -13.69
C ASP A 250 1.98 -16.57 -14.31
N SER A 251 1.61 -15.31 -14.03
CA SER A 251 2.37 -14.13 -14.45
C SER A 251 3.66 -13.94 -13.61
N PRO A 252 4.84 -13.78 -14.24
CA PRO A 252 6.09 -13.52 -13.52
C PRO A 252 6.05 -12.21 -12.72
N GLU A 253 5.21 -11.25 -13.10
CA GLU A 253 5.01 -9.98 -12.40
C GLU A 253 4.21 -10.13 -11.11
N ARG A 254 3.53 -11.26 -10.91
CA ARG A 254 2.67 -11.54 -9.76
C ARG A 254 1.68 -10.41 -9.52
N THR A 255 0.97 -9.99 -10.58
CA THR A 255 0.03 -8.87 -10.52
C THR A 255 -1.02 -9.09 -9.43
N ARG A 256 -1.31 -8.03 -8.65
CA ARG A 256 -2.35 -8.04 -7.61
C ARG A 256 -3.59 -7.34 -8.14
N THR A 257 -4.71 -8.05 -8.19
CA THR A 257 -5.99 -7.49 -8.66
C THR A 257 -6.96 -7.41 -7.49
N PRO A 258 -7.51 -6.23 -7.16
CA PRO A 258 -8.41 -6.08 -6.02
C PRO A 258 -9.70 -6.88 -6.23
N ARG A 259 -10.06 -7.69 -5.23
CA ARG A 259 -11.38 -8.33 -5.16
C ARG A 259 -12.42 -7.35 -4.63
N LYS A 260 -13.70 -7.70 -4.72
CA LYS A 260 -14.82 -6.91 -4.19
C LYS A 260 -14.65 -6.59 -2.69
N SER A 261 -14.15 -7.55 -1.91
CA SER A 261 -13.81 -7.34 -0.50
C SER A 261 -12.76 -6.25 -0.26
N ALA A 262 -11.80 -6.03 -1.17
CA ALA A 262 -10.84 -4.94 -1.05
C ALA A 262 -11.51 -3.56 -1.13
N TYR A 263 -12.49 -3.40 -2.02
CA TYR A 263 -13.26 -2.16 -2.14
C TYR A 263 -14.14 -1.92 -0.92
N LEU A 264 -14.77 -2.97 -0.38
CA LEU A 264 -15.51 -2.89 0.88
C LEU A 264 -14.58 -2.46 2.02
N TYR A 265 -13.43 -3.12 2.19
CA TYR A 265 -12.49 -2.82 3.26
C TYR A 265 -11.93 -1.40 3.16
N LYS A 266 -11.58 -0.95 1.94
CA LYS A 266 -11.20 0.44 1.65
C LYS A 266 -12.29 1.43 2.07
N GLU A 267 -13.55 1.15 1.73
CA GLU A 267 -14.65 2.05 2.07
C GLU A 267 -14.86 2.14 3.57
N MET A 268 -14.87 1.01 4.29
CA MET A 268 -14.99 1.00 5.76
C MET A 268 -13.86 1.80 6.43
N LEU A 269 -12.62 1.67 5.95
CA LEU A 269 -11.49 2.46 6.47
C LEU A 269 -11.64 3.96 6.19
N ARG A 270 -12.18 4.31 5.01
CA ARG A 270 -12.38 5.70 4.58
C ARG A 270 -13.51 6.37 5.36
N THR A 271 -14.65 5.72 5.50
CA THR A 271 -15.85 6.28 6.14
C THR A 271 -15.85 6.10 7.65
N ARG A 272 -15.09 5.13 8.16
CA ARG A 272 -15.13 4.68 9.56
C ARG A 272 -16.53 4.19 9.96
N THR A 273 -17.27 3.63 9.01
CA THR A 273 -18.61 3.09 9.22
C THR A 273 -18.75 1.71 8.57
N LEU A 274 -19.57 0.85 9.17
CA LEU A 274 -20.01 -0.39 8.54
C LEU A 274 -21.33 -0.15 7.79
N ASP A 275 -21.25 0.05 6.48
CA ASP A 275 -22.44 0.23 5.63
C ASP A 275 -22.82 -1.08 4.92
N TYR A 276 -23.97 -1.64 5.32
CA TYR A 276 -24.54 -2.84 4.72
C TYR A 276 -25.14 -2.60 3.32
N HIS A 277 -25.41 -1.35 2.95
CA HIS A 277 -25.98 -0.96 1.65
C HIS A 277 -24.93 -0.55 0.62
N TYR A 278 -23.69 -0.29 1.05
CA TYR A 278 -22.59 0.00 0.12
C TYR A 278 -22.31 -1.19 -0.78
N GLU A 279 -22.32 -0.98 -2.08
CA GLU A 279 -22.07 -2.02 -3.07
C GLU A 279 -20.93 -1.57 -3.99
N PRO A 280 -19.75 -2.23 -3.96
CA PRO A 280 -18.64 -1.83 -4.81
C PRO A 280 -18.96 -1.91 -6.30
N ASP A 281 -18.71 -0.83 -7.02
CA ASP A 281 -18.73 -0.85 -8.49
C ASP A 281 -17.45 -1.50 -9.02
N MET A 282 -17.58 -2.77 -9.39
CA MET A 282 -16.47 -3.57 -9.91
C MET A 282 -16.07 -3.22 -11.36
N SER A 283 -16.84 -2.37 -12.05
CA SER A 283 -16.46 -1.85 -13.37
C SER A 283 -15.36 -0.78 -13.29
N LEU A 284 -15.28 -0.11 -12.15
CA LEU A 284 -14.29 0.91 -11.86
C LEU A 284 -13.06 0.23 -11.26
N GLY A 285 -12.19 -0.32 -12.12
CA GLY A 285 -10.91 -0.86 -11.68
C GLY A 285 -10.18 0.11 -10.75
N MET A 286 -9.59 -0.39 -9.66
CA MET A 286 -8.87 0.44 -8.70
C MET A 286 -7.57 0.93 -9.33
N ASN A 287 -7.65 2.06 -10.04
CA ASN A 287 -6.53 2.63 -10.76
C ASN A 287 -5.63 3.41 -9.80
N VAL A 288 -4.35 3.06 -9.78
CA VAL A 288 -3.31 3.83 -9.12
C VAL A 288 -2.65 4.70 -10.19
N CYS A 289 -2.57 6.01 -9.95
CA CYS A 289 -1.85 6.94 -10.83
C CYS A 289 -0.36 6.63 -10.81
N TYR A 290 0.15 5.92 -11.82
CA TYR A 290 1.60 5.68 -11.96
C TYR A 290 2.30 6.80 -12.75
N HIS A 291 1.59 7.50 -13.63
CA HIS A 291 2.13 8.56 -14.47
C HIS A 291 1.16 9.75 -14.55
N THR A 292 1.71 10.97 -14.56
CA THR A 292 0.96 12.22 -14.80
C THR A 292 0.77 12.53 -16.28
N ASN A 293 1.27 11.66 -17.16
CA ASN A 293 1.29 11.88 -18.61
C ASN A 293 0.94 10.57 -19.32
N PRO A 294 -0.02 10.54 -20.26
CA PRO A 294 -0.20 9.41 -21.17
C PRO A 294 1.02 9.33 -22.10
N GLN A 295 2.09 8.66 -21.66
CA GLN A 295 3.21 8.34 -22.54
C GLN A 295 2.83 7.19 -23.49
N SER A 296 2.11 7.50 -24.57
CA SER A 296 2.09 6.69 -25.79
C SER A 296 2.10 7.59 -27.01
N SER A 297 3.28 7.81 -27.56
CA SER A 297 3.53 8.62 -28.76
C SER A 297 3.15 7.90 -30.07
N GLN A 298 2.13 7.04 -30.07
CA GLN A 298 1.57 6.42 -31.27
C GLN A 298 0.06 6.26 -31.11
N GLY A 299 -0.73 6.86 -32.00
CA GLY A 299 -2.18 6.71 -32.03
C GLY A 299 -2.61 5.37 -32.66
N PRO A 300 -3.80 4.81 -32.32
CA PRO A 300 -4.71 5.21 -31.26
C PRO A 300 -4.52 4.36 -29.99
N SER A 301 -4.69 4.99 -28.84
CA SER A 301 -4.77 4.38 -27.50
C SER A 301 -6.07 3.55 -27.32
N TYR A 302 -6.45 2.76 -28.33
CA TYR A 302 -7.77 2.11 -28.46
C TYR A 302 -8.03 1.03 -27.40
N SER A 303 -6.98 0.56 -26.71
CA SER A 303 -7.09 -0.45 -25.65
C SER A 303 -7.03 0.12 -24.23
N VAL A 304 -6.88 1.44 -24.06
CA VAL A 304 -6.90 2.08 -22.72
C VAL A 304 -8.29 2.65 -22.49
N SER A 305 -8.92 2.31 -21.36
CA SER A 305 -10.30 2.75 -21.06
C SER A 305 -10.43 4.27 -20.82
N GLY A 306 -9.32 5.00 -20.69
CA GLY A 306 -9.25 6.44 -20.38
C GLY A 306 -9.69 6.80 -18.95
N TYR A 307 -10.48 5.96 -18.29
CA TYR A 307 -11.03 6.23 -16.96
C TYR A 307 -9.96 6.50 -15.90
N GLY A 308 -8.89 5.71 -15.87
CA GLY A 308 -7.77 5.91 -14.95
C GLY A 308 -7.05 7.24 -15.18
N ASP A 309 -6.78 7.58 -16.44
CA ASP A 309 -6.09 8.81 -16.82
C ASP A 309 -6.93 10.05 -16.52
N TYR A 310 -8.24 10.01 -16.81
CA TYR A 310 -9.16 11.11 -16.49
C TYR A 310 -9.35 11.30 -14.99
N LEU A 311 -9.44 10.21 -14.22
CA LEU A 311 -9.50 10.29 -12.76
C LEU A 311 -8.20 10.86 -12.19
N CYS A 312 -7.06 10.50 -12.78
CA CYS A 312 -5.77 11.05 -12.41
C CYS A 312 -5.69 12.56 -12.69
N ALA A 313 -6.06 12.98 -13.90
CA ALA A 313 -6.11 14.38 -14.29
C ALA A 313 -7.04 15.19 -13.36
N LYS A 314 -8.24 14.68 -13.08
CA LYS A 314 -9.17 15.29 -12.13
C LYS A 314 -8.52 15.50 -10.76
N ASN A 315 -7.91 14.45 -10.20
CA ASN A 315 -7.30 14.53 -8.87
C ASN A 315 -6.10 15.48 -8.84
N LEU A 316 -5.30 15.52 -9.91
CA LEU A 316 -4.18 16.47 -10.05
C LEU A 316 -4.68 17.92 -10.10
N LEU A 317 -5.74 18.19 -10.87
CA LEU A 317 -6.36 19.52 -10.95
C LEU A 317 -6.95 19.95 -9.60
N VAL A 318 -7.62 19.05 -8.87
CA VAL A 318 -8.13 19.31 -7.52
C VAL A 318 -6.98 19.58 -6.55
N ALA A 319 -5.90 18.81 -6.60
CA ALA A 319 -4.73 19.02 -5.76
C ALA A 319 -4.07 20.38 -6.04
N HIS A 320 -3.87 20.73 -7.32
CA HIS A 320 -3.36 22.04 -7.71
C HIS A 320 -4.26 23.17 -7.21
N ALA A 321 -5.57 23.07 -7.42
CA ALA A 321 -6.54 24.08 -6.97
C ALA A 321 -6.50 24.27 -5.45
N ASN A 322 -6.43 23.19 -4.68
CA ASN A 322 -6.33 23.26 -3.22
C ASN A 322 -5.06 24.00 -2.78
N VAL A 323 -3.90 23.69 -3.37
CA VAL A 323 -2.63 24.37 -3.06
C VAL A 323 -2.65 25.83 -3.50
N TYR A 324 -3.20 26.12 -4.68
CA TYR A 324 -3.35 27.49 -5.16
C TYR A 324 -4.21 28.32 -4.21
N HIS A 325 -5.37 27.82 -3.81
CA HIS A 325 -6.26 28.52 -2.89
C HIS A 325 -5.68 28.67 -1.48
N LEU A 326 -4.99 27.63 -0.97
CA LEU A 326 -4.23 27.72 0.27
C LEU A 326 -3.22 28.87 0.21
N TYR A 327 -2.38 28.89 -0.83
CA TYR A 327 -1.40 29.95 -1.03
C TYR A 327 -2.02 31.34 -1.14
N ASN A 328 -3.07 31.45 -1.96
CA ASN A 328 -3.77 32.70 -2.20
C ASN A 328 -4.37 33.29 -0.92
N ASN A 329 -4.92 32.43 -0.07
CA ASN A 329 -5.64 32.85 1.12
C ASN A 329 -4.71 33.11 2.32
N GLU A 330 -3.64 32.32 2.47
CA GLU A 330 -2.80 32.36 3.66
C GLU A 330 -1.45 33.06 3.46
N PHE A 331 -0.87 33.01 2.25
CA PHE A 331 0.54 33.38 2.05
C PHE A 331 0.76 34.52 1.05
N ARG A 332 -0.16 34.71 0.09
CA ARG A 332 0.02 35.67 -1.01
C ARG A 332 0.19 37.12 -0.53
N LYS A 333 -0.50 37.52 0.55
CA LYS A 333 -0.40 38.88 1.10
C LYS A 333 1.00 39.21 1.61
N ASP A 334 1.68 38.23 2.19
CA ASP A 334 2.97 38.44 2.85
C ASP A 334 4.16 38.17 1.91
N GLN A 335 3.98 37.27 0.93
CA GLN A 335 5.06 36.84 0.03
C GLN A 335 5.00 37.43 -1.38
N GLY A 336 3.81 37.82 -1.86
CA GLY A 336 3.62 38.43 -3.19
C GLY A 336 4.00 37.57 -4.41
N SER A 337 4.27 36.27 -4.25
CA SER A 337 4.74 35.40 -5.35
C SER A 337 3.59 34.79 -6.16
N GLN A 338 3.90 34.19 -7.31
CA GLN A 338 2.93 33.55 -8.21
C GLN A 338 2.97 32.02 -8.08
N ILE A 339 1.82 31.36 -8.26
CA ILE A 339 1.69 29.91 -8.38
C ILE A 339 0.99 29.63 -9.70
N GLY A 340 1.52 28.69 -10.46
CA GLY A 340 0.91 28.14 -11.66
C GLY A 340 1.11 26.63 -11.73
N ILE A 341 0.68 26.04 -12.84
CA ILE A 341 0.92 24.64 -13.16
C ILE A 341 1.71 24.58 -14.47
N THR A 342 2.76 23.77 -14.52
CA THR A 342 3.49 23.50 -15.76
C THR A 342 2.81 22.34 -16.48
N MET A 343 2.46 22.54 -17.75
CA MET A 343 1.84 21.54 -18.60
C MET A 343 2.76 21.21 -19.78
N SER A 344 2.87 19.92 -20.10
CA SER A 344 3.53 19.50 -21.35
C SER A 344 2.60 19.85 -22.51
N ALA A 345 3.10 20.63 -23.48
CA ALA A 345 2.31 21.10 -24.62
C ALA A 345 3.08 20.95 -25.94
N PRO A 346 3.22 19.75 -26.50
CA PRO A 346 3.69 19.61 -27.88
C PRO A 346 2.64 20.15 -28.87
N TRP A 347 3.05 20.53 -30.08
CA TRP A 347 2.13 20.90 -31.16
C TRP A 347 1.91 19.69 -32.08
N ALA A 348 0.69 19.46 -32.56
CA ALA A 348 0.45 18.57 -33.68
C ALA A 348 -0.22 19.31 -34.83
N GLU A 349 0.13 18.89 -36.03
CA GLU A 349 -0.44 19.39 -37.27
C GLU A 349 -1.10 18.23 -38.00
N PRO A 350 -2.28 18.44 -38.62
CA PRO A 350 -2.94 17.39 -39.38
C PRO A 350 -2.15 17.01 -40.63
N GLU A 351 -2.01 15.72 -40.89
CA GLU A 351 -1.39 15.20 -42.12
C GLU A 351 -2.28 15.50 -43.35
N SER A 352 -3.60 15.57 -43.16
CA SER A 352 -4.58 15.95 -44.19
C SER A 352 -5.80 16.65 -43.58
N GLU A 353 -6.66 17.28 -44.41
CA GLU A 353 -7.91 17.90 -43.94
C GLU A 353 -8.83 16.92 -43.17
N LYS A 354 -8.70 15.61 -43.38
CA LYS A 354 -9.49 14.59 -42.67
C LYS A 354 -8.94 14.29 -41.27
N ASP A 355 -7.72 14.70 -40.99
CA ASP A 355 -7.00 14.42 -39.74
C ASP A 355 -6.98 15.65 -38.81
N MET A 356 -7.74 16.71 -39.13
CA MET A 356 -7.84 17.92 -38.31
C MET A 356 -8.24 17.63 -36.86
N GLU A 357 -9.25 16.78 -36.66
CA GLU A 357 -9.73 16.39 -35.32
C GLU A 357 -8.67 15.52 -34.59
N ALA A 358 -7.98 14.64 -35.30
CA ALA A 358 -6.90 13.81 -34.73
C ALA A 358 -5.65 14.64 -34.36
N ALA A 359 -5.39 15.74 -35.07
CA ALA A 359 -4.32 16.68 -34.74
C ALA A 359 -4.67 17.60 -33.57
N GLU A 360 -5.96 17.90 -33.34
CA GLU A 360 -6.40 18.52 -32.09
C GLU A 360 -6.18 17.58 -30.88
N ASP A 361 -6.27 16.26 -31.09
CA ASP A 361 -6.16 15.24 -30.05
C ASP A 361 -4.73 14.72 -29.78
N ALA A 362 -3.83 14.78 -30.75
CA ALA A 362 -2.45 14.27 -30.62
C ALA A 362 -1.46 15.42 -30.38
N MET A 363 -0.35 15.16 -29.68
CA MET A 363 0.75 16.11 -29.54
C MET A 363 2.09 15.36 -29.61
N GLN A 364 2.90 15.58 -30.65
CA GLN A 364 4.15 14.86 -30.91
C GLN A 364 5.38 15.76 -31.09
N PHE A 365 6.57 15.15 -31.06
CA PHE A 365 7.89 15.79 -31.03
C PHE A 365 8.56 15.77 -32.41
N GLU A 366 8.61 16.91 -33.11
CA GLU A 366 9.54 17.17 -34.21
C GLU A 366 10.08 18.62 -34.15
N ARG A 367 11.19 18.93 -34.87
CA ARG A 367 11.73 20.30 -34.96
C ARG A 367 10.82 21.16 -35.85
N VAL A 368 9.83 21.80 -35.23
CA VAL A 368 8.77 22.52 -35.93
C VAL A 368 8.58 23.91 -35.32
N PRO A 369 9.44 24.90 -35.67
CA PRO A 369 9.39 26.24 -35.06
C PRO A 369 8.06 26.95 -35.30
N TRP A 370 7.45 26.79 -36.48
CA TRP A 370 6.13 27.35 -36.77
C TRP A 370 5.02 26.73 -35.91
N GLY A 371 5.19 25.49 -35.44
CA GLY A 371 4.27 24.84 -34.51
C GLY A 371 4.33 25.48 -33.12
N PHE A 372 5.53 25.93 -32.71
CA PHE A 372 5.70 26.69 -31.47
C PHE A 372 5.01 28.06 -31.55
N TYR A 373 5.17 28.78 -32.66
CA TYR A 373 4.42 30.03 -32.92
C TYR A 373 2.90 29.80 -32.88
N LYS A 374 2.39 28.76 -33.56
CA LYS A 374 0.96 28.42 -33.56
C LYS A 374 0.44 28.07 -32.18
N LEU A 375 1.19 27.30 -31.39
CA LEU A 375 0.83 26.97 -30.01
C LEU A 375 0.67 28.24 -29.15
N LEU A 376 1.65 29.15 -29.21
CA LEU A 376 1.63 30.39 -28.45
C LEU A 376 0.45 31.28 -28.88
N THR A 377 0.20 31.35 -30.19
CA THR A 377 -0.95 32.06 -30.77
C THR A 377 -2.28 31.46 -30.33
N LYS A 378 -2.39 30.13 -30.31
CA LYS A 378 -3.59 29.42 -29.83
C LYS A 378 -3.83 29.67 -28.34
N ILE A 379 -2.77 29.68 -27.52
CA ILE A 379 -2.89 30.01 -26.08
C ILE A 379 -3.44 31.44 -25.91
N ARG A 380 -2.92 32.39 -26.70
CA ARG A 380 -3.41 33.77 -26.72
C ARG A 380 -4.91 33.85 -27.05
N GLU A 381 -5.33 33.18 -28.12
CA GLU A 381 -6.69 33.24 -28.66
C GLU A 381 -7.71 32.51 -27.77
N ASP A 382 -7.38 31.32 -27.29
CA ASP A 382 -8.32 30.44 -26.59
C ASP A 382 -8.45 30.76 -25.09
N TYR A 383 -7.39 31.32 -24.47
CA TYR A 383 -7.31 31.48 -23.01
C TYR A 383 -7.20 32.94 -22.55
N ASN A 384 -7.64 33.88 -23.38
CA ASN A 384 -7.65 35.32 -23.07
C ASN A 384 -6.24 35.88 -22.76
N ASN A 385 -5.25 35.45 -23.56
CA ASN A 385 -3.86 35.93 -23.51
C ASN A 385 -3.25 35.99 -22.10
N PRO A 386 -3.15 34.85 -21.39
CA PRO A 386 -2.56 34.82 -20.06
C PRO A 386 -1.05 35.07 -20.14
N PRO A 387 -0.40 35.52 -19.04
CA PRO A 387 1.06 35.55 -18.98
C PRO A 387 1.64 34.13 -19.12
N VAL A 388 2.42 33.89 -20.17
CA VAL A 388 3.01 32.59 -20.48
C VAL A 388 4.47 32.52 -20.02
N TYR A 389 4.79 31.43 -19.34
CA TYR A 389 6.13 31.08 -18.91
C TYR A 389 6.53 29.78 -19.61
N ILE A 390 7.47 29.85 -20.55
CA ILE A 390 8.05 28.66 -21.18
C ILE A 390 9.09 28.12 -20.21
N THR A 391 8.66 27.17 -19.37
CA THR A 391 9.48 26.66 -18.26
C THR A 391 10.52 25.65 -18.71
N GLU A 392 10.30 24.98 -19.85
CA GLU A 392 11.23 24.02 -20.45
C GLU A 392 11.05 24.00 -21.98
N ASN A 393 12.11 24.28 -22.73
CA ASN A 393 12.14 24.07 -24.18
C ASN A 393 13.56 23.74 -24.65
N GLY A 394 13.73 22.65 -25.41
CA GLY A 394 15.07 22.14 -25.70
C GLY A 394 15.13 21.08 -26.77
N PHE A 395 16.35 20.81 -27.24
CA PHE A 395 16.63 19.85 -28.30
C PHE A 395 17.83 18.98 -27.97
N SER A 396 17.63 17.65 -27.99
CA SER A 396 18.69 16.70 -27.67
C SER A 396 19.64 16.45 -28.84
N THR A 397 20.90 16.18 -28.52
CA THR A 397 21.90 15.72 -29.47
C THR A 397 22.50 14.40 -28.98
N ARG A 398 23.40 13.80 -29.77
CA ARG A 398 24.10 12.55 -29.40
C ARG A 398 25.44 12.79 -28.67
N GLY A 399 25.71 14.01 -28.21
CA GLY A 399 26.96 14.42 -27.53
C GLY A 399 27.95 15.15 -28.43
N GLY A 400 29.07 15.60 -27.85
CA GLY A 400 30.09 16.41 -28.50
C GLY A 400 29.91 17.93 -28.35
N LEU A 401 31.02 18.66 -28.20
CA LEU A 401 31.02 20.09 -27.89
C LEU A 401 30.51 20.99 -29.04
N ILE A 402 30.41 20.47 -30.27
CA ILE A 402 29.89 21.18 -31.43
C ILE A 402 28.50 20.67 -31.75
N ASP A 403 27.49 21.48 -31.43
CA ASP A 403 26.07 21.14 -31.46
C ASP A 403 25.24 22.15 -32.27
N ASP A 404 25.66 22.37 -33.52
CA ASP A 404 25.04 23.32 -34.44
C ASP A 404 23.54 23.10 -34.65
N ASP A 405 23.09 21.85 -34.51
CA ASP A 405 21.69 21.48 -34.54
C ASP A 405 20.86 22.11 -33.41
N ARG A 406 21.43 22.18 -32.19
CA ARG A 406 20.79 22.84 -31.06
C ARG A 406 20.82 24.36 -31.22
N ILE A 407 21.89 24.92 -31.78
CA ILE A 407 21.96 26.34 -32.15
C ILE A 407 20.85 26.70 -33.12
N LYS A 408 20.69 25.91 -34.19
CA LYS A 408 19.62 26.09 -35.18
C LYS A 408 18.23 25.98 -34.54
N TYR A 409 18.03 25.00 -33.64
CA TYR A 409 16.79 24.85 -32.90
C TYR A 409 16.47 26.12 -32.11
N TYR A 410 17.37 26.58 -31.24
CA TYR A 410 17.12 27.79 -30.45
C TYR A 410 16.86 29.00 -31.35
N ARG A 411 17.71 29.27 -32.35
CA ARG A 411 17.51 30.43 -33.24
C ARG A 411 16.11 30.46 -33.85
N THR A 412 15.68 29.34 -34.43
CA THR A 412 14.36 29.26 -35.08
C THR A 412 13.19 29.29 -34.10
N TYR A 413 13.33 28.73 -32.89
CA TYR A 413 12.28 28.77 -31.85
C TYR A 413 12.19 30.15 -31.18
N PHE A 414 13.32 30.86 -31.03
CA PHE A 414 13.32 32.25 -30.58
C PHE A 414 12.69 33.18 -31.61
N ASP A 415 12.96 33.01 -32.91
CA ASP A 415 12.25 33.75 -33.96
C ASP A 415 10.74 33.54 -33.87
N ALA A 416 10.29 32.27 -33.85
CA ALA A 416 8.88 31.94 -33.71
C ALA A 416 8.23 32.52 -32.43
N MET A 417 8.97 32.57 -31.32
CA MET A 417 8.52 33.20 -30.09
C MET A 417 8.43 34.72 -30.22
N LEU A 418 9.42 35.36 -30.87
CA LEU A 418 9.47 36.80 -31.08
C LEU A 418 8.34 37.24 -32.03
N ASP A 419 8.07 36.49 -33.09
CA ASP A 419 6.92 36.70 -33.98
C ASP A 419 5.61 36.64 -33.16
N ALA A 420 5.45 35.63 -32.29
CA ALA A 420 4.26 35.51 -31.44
C ALA A 420 4.11 36.68 -30.45
N ILE A 421 5.23 37.21 -29.94
CA ILE A 421 5.26 38.41 -29.08
C ILE A 421 4.87 39.66 -29.88
N GLU A 422 5.40 39.82 -31.09
CA GLU A 422 5.05 40.93 -32.00
C GLU A 422 3.55 40.91 -32.33
N ASP A 423 2.99 39.73 -32.52
CA ASP A 423 1.55 39.52 -32.71
C ASP A 423 0.74 39.60 -31.40
N GLY A 424 1.37 39.90 -30.27
CA GLY A 424 0.70 40.27 -29.02
C GLY A 424 0.50 39.15 -28.00
N SER A 425 1.17 38.00 -28.14
CA SER A 425 1.19 36.95 -27.11
C SER A 425 1.98 37.40 -25.88
N ASP A 426 1.42 37.26 -24.67
CA ASP A 426 2.05 37.72 -23.42
C ASP A 426 3.09 36.73 -22.87
N ILE A 427 4.26 36.66 -23.51
CA ILE A 427 5.34 35.74 -23.11
C ILE A 427 6.32 36.43 -22.16
N ARG A 428 6.51 35.87 -20.96
CA ARG A 428 7.28 36.50 -19.87
C ARG A 428 8.65 35.87 -19.62
N VAL A 429 8.75 34.55 -19.80
CA VAL A 429 9.96 33.78 -19.46
C VAL A 429 10.18 32.69 -20.50
N TYR A 430 11.45 32.46 -20.82
CA TYR A 430 11.92 31.31 -21.56
C TYR A 430 13.07 30.64 -20.80
N ALA A 431 12.94 29.34 -20.54
CA ALA A 431 13.96 28.53 -19.89
C ALA A 431 14.38 27.38 -20.81
N ALA A 432 15.65 27.41 -21.21
CA ALA A 432 16.28 26.39 -22.04
C ALA A 432 16.39 25.05 -21.28
N TRP A 433 15.93 23.97 -21.93
CA TRP A 433 16.13 22.61 -21.46
C TRP A 433 17.35 21.99 -22.17
N SER A 434 18.47 21.76 -21.50
CA SER A 434 18.74 21.95 -20.06
C SER A 434 20.10 22.61 -19.84
N LEU A 435 20.39 23.02 -18.60
CA LEU A 435 21.69 23.61 -18.29
C LEU A 435 22.84 22.61 -18.51
N MET A 436 22.68 21.37 -18.05
CA MET A 436 23.68 20.31 -18.19
C MET A 436 22.99 19.01 -18.56
N ASP A 437 23.73 18.09 -19.17
CA ASP A 437 23.18 16.77 -19.48
C ASP A 437 22.64 16.08 -18.23
N ASN A 438 21.46 15.48 -18.37
CA ASN A 438 20.72 14.84 -17.31
C ASN A 438 20.36 13.39 -17.69
N PHE A 439 19.74 12.68 -16.75
CA PHE A 439 19.22 11.33 -16.98
C PHE A 439 17.86 11.39 -17.67
N GLU A 440 17.74 10.76 -18.84
CA GLU A 440 16.53 10.77 -19.67
C GLU A 440 15.82 9.42 -19.61
N TRP A 441 15.08 9.15 -18.53
CA TRP A 441 14.18 7.98 -18.33
C TRP A 441 14.57 6.71 -19.12
N LYS A 442 13.79 6.34 -20.14
CA LYS A 442 13.99 5.13 -20.98
C LYS A 442 15.25 5.17 -21.85
N ARG A 443 15.86 6.34 -22.04
CA ARG A 443 17.04 6.59 -22.87
C ARG A 443 18.33 6.73 -22.04
N GLY A 444 18.24 6.76 -20.71
CA GLY A 444 19.39 6.85 -19.82
C GLY A 444 20.24 8.09 -20.11
N TYR A 445 21.54 7.90 -20.30
CA TYR A 445 22.50 8.96 -20.65
C TYR A 445 22.84 8.97 -22.14
N SER A 446 21.97 8.51 -23.04
CA SER A 446 22.26 8.55 -24.48
C SER A 446 21.83 9.86 -25.15
N GLU A 447 20.75 10.47 -24.67
CA GLU A 447 20.26 11.77 -25.14
C GLU A 447 20.95 12.91 -24.38
N ARG A 448 21.42 13.94 -25.09
CA ARG A 448 22.16 15.07 -24.54
C ARG A 448 21.39 16.37 -24.75
N PHE A 449 20.65 16.84 -23.74
CA PHE A 449 19.93 18.12 -23.77
C PHE A 449 20.75 19.30 -23.25
N GLY A 450 21.82 19.03 -22.50
CA GLY A 450 22.55 20.07 -21.77
C GLY A 450 23.30 21.03 -22.67
N LEU A 451 23.18 22.33 -22.40
CA LEU A 451 24.11 23.36 -22.91
C LEU A 451 25.55 23.05 -22.48
N TYR A 452 25.72 22.39 -21.34
CA TYR A 452 27.00 21.86 -20.86
C TYR A 452 27.02 20.34 -20.98
N GLU A 453 28.07 19.83 -21.62
CA GLU A 453 28.37 18.40 -21.67
C GLU A 453 28.84 17.92 -20.30
N VAL A 454 28.26 16.83 -19.81
CA VAL A 454 28.73 16.16 -18.59
C VAL A 454 29.60 14.97 -18.98
N ASP A 455 30.84 14.94 -18.48
CA ASP A 455 31.69 13.77 -18.58
C ASP A 455 31.26 12.71 -17.54
N TYR A 456 30.58 11.68 -18.03
CA TYR A 456 30.11 10.56 -17.21
C TYR A 456 31.17 9.48 -16.96
N GLU A 457 32.37 9.62 -17.51
CA GLU A 457 33.50 8.73 -17.21
C GLU A 457 34.46 9.37 -16.19
N SER A 458 34.49 10.71 -16.11
CA SER A 458 35.23 11.43 -15.08
C SER A 458 34.61 11.24 -13.68
N PRO A 459 35.40 10.86 -12.65
CA PRO A 459 34.96 10.85 -11.25
C PRO A 459 34.49 12.22 -10.75
N GLU A 460 35.01 13.30 -11.35
CA GLU A 460 34.70 14.69 -10.98
C GLU A 460 33.44 15.22 -11.70
N ARG A 461 32.90 14.45 -12.65
CA ARG A 461 31.74 14.85 -13.47
C ARG A 461 31.95 16.20 -14.14
N THR A 462 33.10 16.39 -14.77
CA THR A 462 33.49 17.66 -15.37
C THR A 462 32.40 18.15 -16.35
N ARG A 463 32.06 19.45 -16.28
CA ARG A 463 31.08 20.08 -17.18
C ARG A 463 31.79 21.00 -18.15
N THR A 464 31.58 20.78 -19.44
CA THR A 464 32.22 21.56 -20.50
C THR A 464 31.16 22.27 -21.35
N PRO A 465 31.21 23.60 -21.52
CA PRO A 465 30.24 24.32 -22.33
C PRO A 465 30.30 23.85 -23.79
N ARG A 466 29.16 23.51 -24.37
CA ARG A 466 29.02 23.26 -25.81
C ARG A 466 28.95 24.60 -26.56
N LYS A 467 29.11 24.56 -27.88
CA LYS A 467 28.99 25.73 -28.77
C LYS A 467 27.67 26.48 -28.55
N SER A 468 26.56 25.75 -28.37
CA SER A 468 25.25 26.32 -28.05
C SER A 468 25.21 27.13 -26.75
N ALA A 469 26.03 26.80 -25.74
CA ALA A 469 26.10 27.59 -24.51
C ALA A 469 26.64 29.00 -24.77
N TYR A 470 27.63 29.13 -25.64
CA TYR A 470 28.21 30.43 -26.01
C TYR A 470 27.22 31.26 -26.85
N VAL A 471 26.52 30.63 -27.81
CA VAL A 471 25.49 31.32 -28.60
C VAL A 471 24.33 31.78 -27.70
N TYR A 472 23.87 30.91 -26.80
CA TYR A 472 22.79 31.24 -25.87
C TYR A 472 23.20 32.38 -24.91
N LYS A 473 24.43 32.35 -24.38
CA LYS A 473 24.99 33.44 -23.58
C LYS A 473 25.01 34.76 -24.34
N GLU A 474 25.41 34.75 -25.61
CA GLU A 474 25.46 35.95 -26.45
C GLU A 474 24.07 36.52 -26.75
N MET A 475 23.09 35.65 -27.02
CA MET A 475 21.68 36.05 -27.18
C MET A 475 21.15 36.74 -25.91
N LEU A 476 21.43 36.19 -24.73
CA LEU A 476 21.03 36.80 -23.46
C LEU A 476 21.73 38.14 -23.20
N ARG A 477 23.04 38.23 -23.53
CA ARG A 477 23.85 39.43 -23.33
C ARG A 477 23.40 40.58 -24.23
N THR A 478 23.18 40.30 -25.51
CA THR A 478 22.85 41.32 -26.51
C THR A 478 21.35 41.61 -26.60
N ARG A 479 20.51 40.66 -26.17
CA ARG A 479 19.07 40.65 -26.41
C ARG A 479 18.72 40.77 -27.90
N THR A 480 19.54 40.17 -28.74
CA THR A 480 19.36 40.13 -30.20
C THR A 480 19.57 38.72 -30.71
N LEU A 481 18.91 38.39 -31.82
CA LEU A 481 19.10 37.12 -32.51
C LEU A 481 20.05 37.31 -33.70
N ASP A 482 21.35 37.18 -33.45
CA ASP A 482 22.37 37.24 -34.51
C ASP A 482 22.64 35.85 -35.10
N TYR A 483 22.21 35.67 -36.35
CA TYR A 483 22.43 34.45 -37.14
C TYR A 483 23.88 34.28 -37.63
N HIS A 484 24.67 35.35 -37.63
CA HIS A 484 26.04 35.38 -38.10
C HIS A 484 27.08 35.26 -36.98
N TYR A 485 26.65 35.39 -35.71
CA TYR A 485 27.53 35.17 -34.58
C TYR A 485 28.02 33.71 -34.53
N GLU A 486 29.33 33.55 -34.46
CA GLU A 486 30.02 32.27 -34.32
C GLU A 486 31.04 32.39 -33.19
N PRO A 487 30.90 31.62 -32.09
CA PRO A 487 31.79 31.71 -30.95
C PRO A 487 33.16 31.07 -31.26
N ASP A 488 34.23 31.72 -30.79
CA ASP A 488 35.57 31.13 -30.85
C ASP A 488 35.73 30.07 -29.75
N MET A 489 35.67 28.80 -30.16
CA MET A 489 35.80 27.64 -29.28
C MET A 489 37.24 27.36 -28.82
N SER A 490 38.24 28.08 -29.37
CA SER A 490 39.66 27.91 -29.01
C SER A 490 40.06 28.67 -27.73
N LEU A 491 39.29 29.69 -27.37
CA LEU A 491 39.42 30.45 -26.14
C LEU A 491 38.58 29.76 -25.06
N GLY A 492 39.12 28.73 -24.42
CA GLY A 492 38.51 28.19 -23.21
C GLY A 492 38.36 29.30 -22.18
N MET A 493 37.14 29.76 -21.92
CA MET A 493 36.92 30.79 -20.92
C MET A 493 37.17 30.19 -19.54
N ASN A 494 38.20 30.70 -18.86
CA ASN A 494 38.26 30.61 -17.40
C ASN A 494 36.96 31.16 -16.82
N VAL A 495 36.39 30.40 -15.91
CA VAL A 495 35.22 30.78 -15.11
C VAL A 495 35.71 31.77 -14.06
N ASP A 496 36.12 32.97 -14.47
CA ASP A 496 36.47 34.10 -13.62
C ASP A 496 36.55 35.35 -14.51
N ASP A 497 35.40 35.96 -14.81
CA ASP A 497 35.31 37.39 -15.14
C ASP A 497 33.85 37.85 -14.99
N ASN A 498 33.57 38.31 -13.75
CA ASN A 498 32.45 39.11 -13.21
C ASN A 498 31.00 38.72 -13.50
#